data_AF-A0A946DRQ7-F1
#
_entry.id   AF-A0A946DRQ7-F1
#
_cell.length_a   1.000
_cell.length_b   1.000
_cell.length_c   1.000
_cell.angle_alpha   90.00
_cell.angle_beta   90.00
_cell.angle_gamma   90.00
#
_symmetry.space_group_name_H-M   'P 1'
#
loop_
_entity.id
_entity.type
_entity.pdbx_description
1 polymer ?
#
loop_
_entity_poly.entity_id
_entity_poly.type
_entity_poly.pdbx_seq_one_letter_code
_entity_poly.pdbx_strand_id
1 'polypeptide(L)'
;MTQISGTTPVDAQTPCPYFIPPDLDFEALPRAVQLAVAELVQPAYDELVLQATGALERAAGSSFVCLMFFELLEQFELGRQVADHIEQGVPNPSPREEDFQRHLRLIGAKGKAGEFLLRLRQFRAKQFDPFRRPAPK
;
A
#
# COMPACT_ATOMS: atom_id res chain seq x y z
N MET A 1 10.81 -29.47 43.61
CA MET A 1 11.07 -29.65 42.17
C MET A 1 10.19 -28.67 41.42
N THR A 2 10.73 -27.50 41.10
CA THR A 2 9.97 -26.40 40.49
C THR A 2 10.27 -26.42 38.99
N GLN A 3 9.31 -26.87 38.18
CA GLN A 3 9.41 -26.71 36.74
C GLN A 3 8.99 -25.30 36.38
N ILE A 4 9.92 -24.54 35.80
CA ILE A 4 9.70 -23.22 35.25
C ILE A 4 9.30 -23.47 33.79
N SER A 5 8.00 -23.46 33.51
CA SER A 5 7.51 -23.48 32.13
C SER A 5 7.96 -22.19 31.45
N GLY A 6 8.91 -22.32 30.53
CA GLY A 6 9.30 -21.26 29.62
C GLY A 6 8.09 -20.86 28.79
N THR A 7 7.56 -19.67 29.04
CA THR A 7 6.72 -18.97 28.08
C THR A 7 7.55 -18.69 26.84
N THR A 8 7.25 -19.41 25.75
CA THR A 8 7.65 -19.05 24.40
C THR A 8 7.34 -17.57 24.15
N PRO A 9 8.22 -16.81 23.49
CA PRO A 9 7.93 -15.41 23.17
C PRO A 9 6.73 -15.38 22.23
N VAL A 10 5.74 -14.57 22.57
CA VAL A 10 4.62 -14.20 21.71
C VAL A 10 5.20 -13.83 20.34
N ASP A 11 4.70 -14.52 19.31
CA ASP A 11 5.14 -14.43 17.93
C ASP A 11 5.42 -12.98 17.51
N ALA A 12 6.49 -12.79 16.74
CA ALA A 12 6.80 -11.53 16.08
C ALA A 12 5.63 -11.16 15.15
N GLN A 13 4.65 -10.44 15.68
CA GLN A 13 3.52 -9.94 14.91
C GLN A 13 4.08 -9.08 13.79
N THR A 14 3.97 -9.58 12.55
CA THR A 14 4.22 -8.78 11.36
C THR A 14 3.35 -7.54 11.49
N PRO A 15 3.94 -6.33 11.50
CA PRO A 15 3.18 -5.12 11.76
C PRO A 15 2.11 -4.95 10.67
N CYS A 16 0.85 -5.08 11.09
CA CYS A 16 -0.30 -4.81 10.25
C CYS A 16 -0.25 -3.33 9.81
N PRO A 17 -0.49 -3.00 8.54
CA PRO A 17 -0.62 -1.62 8.11
C PRO A 17 -1.67 -0.89 8.94
N TYR A 18 -1.31 0.24 9.54
CA TYR A 18 -2.18 0.93 10.51
C TYR A 18 -3.50 1.48 9.93
N PHE A 19 -3.64 1.52 8.61
CA PHE A 19 -4.87 1.91 7.92
C PHE A 19 -5.81 0.71 7.68
N ILE A 20 -5.36 -0.51 7.98
CA ILE A 20 -6.20 -1.70 7.99
C ILE A 20 -6.81 -1.81 9.39
N PRO A 21 -8.14 -1.79 9.52
CA PRO A 21 -8.79 -1.99 10.81
C PRO A 21 -8.40 -3.34 11.42
N PRO A 22 -8.15 -3.42 12.73
CA PRO A 22 -7.77 -4.67 13.38
C PRO A 22 -8.89 -5.72 13.36
N ASP A 23 -10.13 -5.29 13.13
CA ASP A 23 -11.34 -6.10 12.99
C ASP A 23 -11.66 -6.47 11.53
N LEU A 24 -10.83 -6.05 10.56
CA LEU A 24 -10.94 -6.56 9.20
C LEU A 24 -10.53 -8.03 9.18
N ASP A 25 -11.49 -8.90 8.88
CA ASP A 25 -11.21 -10.31 8.65
C ASP A 25 -10.52 -10.49 7.29
N PHE A 26 -9.19 -10.48 7.31
CA PHE A 26 -8.36 -10.64 6.12
C PHE A 26 -8.52 -12.01 5.47
N GLU A 27 -8.78 -13.05 6.27
CA GLU A 27 -8.97 -14.42 5.78
C GLU A 27 -10.30 -14.57 5.03
N ALA A 28 -11.29 -13.73 5.32
CA ALA A 28 -12.55 -13.67 4.59
C ALA A 28 -12.44 -12.99 3.21
N LEU A 29 -11.34 -12.30 2.91
CA LEU A 29 -11.15 -11.67 1.60
C LEU A 29 -10.93 -12.73 0.50
N PRO A 30 -11.31 -12.46 -0.76
CA PRO A 30 -11.01 -13.35 -1.88
C PRO A 30 -9.52 -13.69 -1.95
N ARG A 31 -9.19 -14.95 -2.26
CA ARG A 31 -7.79 -15.42 -2.27
C ARG A 31 -6.87 -14.57 -3.14
N ALA A 32 -7.36 -14.09 -4.28
CA ALA A 32 -6.61 -13.19 -5.18
C ALA A 32 -6.24 -11.87 -4.49
N VAL A 33 -7.16 -11.29 -3.70
CA VAL A 33 -6.92 -10.08 -2.91
C VAL A 33 -5.90 -10.35 -1.82
N GLN A 34 -6.01 -11.48 -1.10
CA GLN A 34 -5.05 -11.85 -0.07
C GLN A 34 -3.62 -11.95 -0.61
N LEU A 35 -3.45 -12.64 -1.75
CA LEU A 35 -2.16 -12.78 -2.43
C LEU A 35 -1.61 -11.43 -2.85
N ALA A 36 -2.42 -10.60 -3.50
CA ALA A 36 -2.00 -9.30 -3.97
C ALA A 36 -1.62 -8.35 -2.80
N VAL A 37 -2.28 -8.46 -1.65
CA VAL A 37 -1.88 -7.74 -0.44
C VAL A 37 -0.53 -8.23 0.07
N ALA A 38 -0.33 -9.54 0.17
CA ALA A 38 0.93 -10.13 0.62
C ALA A 38 2.11 -9.82 -0.31
N GLU A 39 1.87 -9.75 -1.62
CA GLU A 39 2.92 -9.59 -2.64
C GLU A 39 3.19 -8.12 -3.02
N LEU A 40 2.21 -7.23 -2.87
CA LEU A 40 2.33 -5.83 -3.30
C LEU A 40 2.23 -4.85 -2.14
N VAL A 41 1.16 -4.96 -1.34
CA VAL A 41 0.84 -3.97 -0.30
C VAL A 41 1.78 -4.11 0.90
N GLN A 42 1.99 -5.33 1.39
CA GLN A 42 2.86 -5.57 2.55
C GLN A 42 4.32 -5.16 2.27
N PRO A 43 4.95 -5.56 1.15
CA PRO A 43 6.32 -5.13 0.86
C PRO A 43 6.43 -3.61 0.70
N ALA A 44 5.43 -2.97 0.09
CA ALA A 44 5.40 -1.51 -0.02
C ALA A 44 5.25 -0.83 1.36
N TYR A 45 4.46 -1.42 2.27
CA TYR A 45 4.36 -0.94 3.64
C TYR A 45 5.70 -1.03 4.37
N ASP A 46 6.36 -2.18 4.27
CA ASP A 46 7.64 -2.42 4.92
C ASP A 46 8.72 -1.43 4.43
N GLU A 47 8.82 -1.22 3.11
CA GLU A 47 9.80 -0.30 2.53
C GLU A 47 9.45 1.17 2.76
N LEU A 48 8.21 1.58 2.48
CA LEU A 48 7.85 2.99 2.41
C LEU A 48 7.44 3.57 3.76
N VAL A 49 7.07 2.72 4.72
CA VAL A 49 6.54 3.16 6.03
C VAL A 49 7.47 2.75 7.16
N LEU A 50 7.75 1.45 7.30
CA LEU A 50 8.54 0.96 8.44
C LEU A 50 10.00 1.40 8.34
N GLN A 51 10.57 1.35 7.14
CA GLN A 51 11.96 1.75 6.86
C GLN A 51 12.12 3.25 6.57
N ALA A 52 11.04 4.04 6.61
CA ALA A 52 11.11 5.48 6.36
C ALA A 52 11.98 6.20 7.42
N THR A 53 12.92 7.03 6.96
CA THR A 53 13.91 7.67 7.84
C THR A 53 13.34 8.86 8.63
N GLY A 54 12.12 9.31 8.35
CA GLY A 54 11.51 10.41 9.08
C GLY A 54 9.99 10.40 9.03
N ALA A 55 9.35 11.13 9.95
CA ALA A 55 7.89 11.15 10.11
C ALA A 55 7.14 11.60 8.84
N LEU A 56 7.66 12.61 8.14
CA LEU A 56 7.02 13.10 6.92
C LEU A 56 7.07 12.08 5.77
N GLU A 57 8.20 11.40 5.61
CA GLU A 57 8.35 10.33 4.63
C GLU A 57 7.45 9.14 4.98
N ARG A 58 7.38 8.78 6.26
CA ARG A 58 6.50 7.72 6.77
C ARG A 58 5.03 8.01 6.49
N ALA A 59 4.58 9.25 6.74
CA ALA A 59 3.20 9.67 6.49
C ALA A 59 2.86 9.64 4.99
N ALA A 60 3.78 10.12 4.15
CA ALA A 60 3.63 10.05 2.70
C ALA A 60 3.62 8.59 2.20
N GLY A 61 4.50 7.76 2.76
CA GLY A 61 4.63 6.33 2.48
C GLY A 61 3.33 5.60 2.76
N SER A 62 2.75 5.82 3.92
CA SER A 62 1.49 5.17 4.25
C SER A 62 0.33 5.70 3.42
N SER A 63 0.30 6.98 3.08
CA SER A 63 -0.75 7.50 2.19
C SER A 63 -0.68 6.78 0.84
N PHE A 64 0.53 6.59 0.31
CA PHE A 64 0.73 5.83 -0.93
C PHE A 64 0.30 4.37 -0.82
N VAL A 65 0.70 3.67 0.25
CA VAL A 65 0.35 2.25 0.46
C VAL A 65 -1.16 2.07 0.71
N CYS A 66 -1.78 2.99 1.44
CA CYS A 66 -3.24 2.98 1.65
C CYS A 66 -3.99 3.14 0.32
N LEU A 67 -3.55 4.07 -0.54
CA LEU A 67 -4.13 4.24 -1.87
C LEU A 67 -3.90 3.01 -2.76
N MET A 68 -2.74 2.36 -2.65
CA MET A 68 -2.45 1.10 -3.35
C MET A 68 -3.39 -0.03 -2.91
N PHE A 69 -3.68 -0.13 -1.61
CA PHE A 69 -4.63 -1.11 -1.09
C PHE A 69 -6.04 -0.87 -1.65
N PHE A 70 -6.53 0.37 -1.63
CA PHE A 70 -7.84 0.69 -2.23
C PHE A 70 -7.87 0.43 -3.73
N GLU A 71 -6.78 0.72 -4.44
CA GLU A 71 -6.70 0.48 -5.89
C GLU A 71 -6.81 -1.00 -6.21
N LEU A 72 -6.17 -1.85 -5.42
CA LEU A 72 -6.24 -3.30 -5.55
C LEU A 72 -7.66 -3.83 -5.33
N LEU A 73 -8.37 -3.33 -4.30
CA LEU A 73 -9.77 -3.69 -4.06
C LEU A 73 -10.67 -3.24 -5.22
N GLU A 74 -10.47 -2.04 -5.74
CA GLU A 74 -11.24 -1.55 -6.89
C GLU A 74 -10.93 -2.33 -8.18
N GLN A 75 -9.66 -2.70 -8.43
CA GLN A 75 -9.28 -3.52 -9.58
C GLN A 75 -9.93 -4.90 -9.53
N PHE A 76 -9.96 -5.51 -8.35
CA PHE A 76 -10.63 -6.79 -8.16
C PHE A 76 -12.12 -6.67 -8.51
N GLU A 77 -12.79 -5.62 -8.05
CA GLU A 77 -14.21 -5.44 -8.29
C GLU A 77 -14.54 -5.09 -9.75
N LEU A 78 -13.71 -4.25 -10.40
CA LEU A 78 -13.81 -3.99 -11.84
C LEU A 78 -13.64 -5.28 -12.66
N GLY A 79 -12.66 -6.11 -12.28
CA GLY A 79 -12.43 -7.41 -12.90
C GLY A 79 -13.63 -8.35 -12.73
N ARG A 80 -14.24 -8.36 -11.55
CA ARG A 80 -15.46 -9.13 -11.27
C ARG A 80 -16.63 -8.68 -12.14
N GLN A 81 -16.85 -7.37 -12.28
CA GLN A 81 -17.90 -6.83 -13.18
C GLN A 81 -17.70 -7.28 -14.63
N VAL A 82 -16.45 -7.27 -15.12
CA VAL A 82 -16.14 -7.74 -16.49
C VAL A 82 -16.42 -9.23 -16.62
N ALA A 83 -16.02 -10.04 -15.64
CA ALA A 83 -16.30 -11.48 -15.63
C ALA A 83 -17.81 -11.76 -15.65
N ASP A 84 -18.59 -11.08 -14.81
CA ASP A 84 -20.06 -11.21 -14.76
C ASP A 84 -20.70 -10.89 -16.12
N HIS A 85 -20.24 -9.83 -16.82
CA HIS A 85 -20.73 -9.47 -18.15
C HIS A 85 -20.37 -10.52 -19.22
N ILE A 86 -19.18 -11.12 -19.14
CA ILE A 86 -18.76 -12.21 -20.04
C ILE A 86 -19.69 -13.42 -19.86
N GLU A 87 -19.95 -13.81 -18.62
CA GLU A 87 -20.83 -14.95 -18.31
C GLU A 87 -22.27 -14.74 -18.79
N GLN A 88 -22.73 -13.49 -18.81
CA GLN A 88 -24.04 -13.10 -19.33
C GLN A 88 -24.08 -12.97 -20.86
N GLY A 89 -22.95 -13.17 -21.56
CA GLY A 89 -22.85 -13.07 -23.01
C GLY A 89 -22.95 -11.64 -23.55
N VAL A 90 -22.62 -10.63 -22.74
CA VAL A 90 -22.66 -9.22 -23.17
C VAL A 90 -21.54 -8.96 -24.18
N PRO A 91 -21.86 -8.48 -25.41
CA PRO A 91 -20.84 -8.06 -26.36
C PRO A 91 -20.14 -6.79 -25.84
N ASN A 92 -18.80 -6.82 -25.82
CA ASN A 92 -17.94 -5.76 -25.25
C ASN A 92 -18.17 -5.55 -23.73
N PRO A 93 -17.80 -6.54 -22.90
CA PRO A 93 -17.93 -6.42 -21.45
C PRO A 93 -17.00 -5.31 -20.95
N SER A 94 -17.59 -4.21 -20.47
CA SER A 94 -16.86 -3.12 -19.82
C SER A 94 -17.43 -2.88 -18.42
N PRO A 95 -16.60 -2.40 -17.48
CA PRO A 95 -17.13 -1.85 -16.24
C PRO A 95 -18.05 -0.67 -16.50
N ARG A 96 -18.79 -0.26 -15.47
CA ARG A 96 -19.53 1.00 -15.53
C ARG A 96 -18.55 2.17 -15.62
N GLU A 97 -18.85 3.13 -16.48
CA GLU A 97 -18.00 4.31 -16.71
C GLU A 97 -17.70 5.05 -15.40
N GLU A 98 -18.69 5.19 -14.51
CA GLU A 98 -18.51 5.85 -13.22
C GLU A 98 -17.50 5.14 -12.31
N ASP A 99 -17.49 3.80 -12.31
CA ASP A 99 -16.54 2.99 -11.56
C ASP A 99 -15.14 3.12 -12.15
N PHE A 100 -15.02 3.12 -13.47
CA PHE A 100 -13.75 3.33 -14.17
C PHE A 100 -13.18 4.73 -13.91
N GLN A 101 -14.00 5.77 -13.98
CA GLN A 101 -13.58 7.15 -13.67
C GLN A 101 -13.19 7.33 -12.20
N ARG A 102 -13.89 6.66 -11.27
CA ARG A 102 -13.47 6.61 -9.86
C ARG A 102 -12.09 5.97 -9.73
N HIS A 103 -11.87 4.85 -10.41
CA HIS A 103 -10.57 4.16 -10.41
C HIS A 103 -9.42 5.02 -10.94
N LEU A 104 -9.64 5.73 -12.05
CA LEU A 104 -8.63 6.65 -12.60
C LEU A 104 -8.30 7.80 -11.64
N ARG A 105 -9.27 8.31 -10.89
CA ARG A 105 -9.01 9.32 -9.86
C ARG A 105 -8.15 8.77 -8.73
N LEU A 106 -8.36 7.52 -8.34
CA LEU A 106 -7.56 6.84 -7.32
C LEU A 106 -6.11 6.64 -7.79
N ILE A 107 -5.91 6.15 -9.03
CA ILE A 107 -4.59 6.06 -9.65
C ILE A 107 -3.89 7.43 -9.68
N GLY A 108 -4.62 8.48 -10.08
CA GLY A 108 -4.09 9.85 -10.10
C GLY A 108 -3.69 10.36 -8.71
N ALA A 109 -4.47 10.06 -7.68
CA ALA A 109 -4.14 10.38 -6.29
C ALA A 109 -2.90 9.62 -5.81
N LYS A 110 -2.80 8.31 -6.10
CA LYS A 110 -1.62 7.49 -5.79
C LYS A 110 -0.36 8.04 -6.49
N GLY A 111 -0.48 8.44 -7.76
CA GLY A 111 0.61 9.06 -8.51
C GLY A 111 1.16 10.32 -7.84
N LYS A 112 0.28 11.20 -7.35
CA LYS A 112 0.68 12.41 -6.60
C LYS A 112 1.37 12.08 -5.29
N ALA A 113 0.89 11.08 -4.55
CA ALA A 113 1.54 10.62 -3.31
C ALA A 113 2.95 10.04 -3.59
N GLY A 114 3.09 9.26 -4.66
CA GLY A 114 4.37 8.72 -5.12
C GLY A 114 5.35 9.82 -5.54
N GLU A 115 4.88 10.82 -6.28
CA GLU A 115 5.72 11.96 -6.65
C GLU A 115 6.19 12.75 -5.42
N PHE A 116 5.31 12.98 -4.45
CA PHE A 116 5.68 13.64 -3.20
C PHE A 116 6.76 12.86 -2.44
N LEU A 117 6.62 11.54 -2.33
CA LEU A 117 7.64 10.65 -1.75
C LEU A 117 9.00 10.77 -2.44
N LEU A 118 9.02 10.74 -3.77
CA LEU A 118 10.26 10.89 -4.55
C LEU A 118 10.91 12.25 -4.29
N ARG A 119 10.12 13.33 -4.25
CA ARG A 119 10.62 14.68 -3.93
C ARG A 119 11.22 14.75 -2.52
N LEU A 120 10.60 14.11 -1.53
CA LEU A 120 11.15 14.05 -0.16
C LEU A 120 12.50 13.32 -0.11
N ARG A 121 12.60 12.17 -0.78
CA ARG A 121 13.86 11.40 -0.88
C ARG A 121 14.96 12.22 -1.56
N GLN A 122 14.64 12.90 -2.66
CA GLN A 122 15.57 13.80 -3.36
C GLN A 122 16.00 14.99 -2.51
N PHE A 123 15.08 15.60 -1.77
CA PHE A 123 15.39 16.72 -0.88
C PHE A 123 16.38 16.30 0.21
N ARG A 124 16.17 15.13 0.83
CA ARG A 124 17.11 14.60 1.83
C ARG A 124 18.47 14.28 1.21
N ALA A 125 18.52 13.64 0.05
CA ALA A 125 19.78 13.33 -0.62
C ALA A 125 20.63 14.59 -0.89
N LYS A 126 19.99 15.72 -1.21
CA LYS A 126 20.66 17.03 -1.38
C LYS A 126 21.10 17.69 -0.07
N GLN A 127 20.45 17.39 1.04
CA GLN A 127 20.87 17.87 2.36
C GLN A 127 22.07 17.07 2.90
N PHE A 128 22.15 15.79 2.57
CA PHE A 128 23.23 14.88 2.97
C PHE A 128 24.28 14.72 1.85
N ASP A 129 24.70 15.82 1.23
CA ASP A 129 25.84 15.82 0.32
C ASP A 129 27.11 16.18 1.11
N PRO A 130 27.95 15.19 1.49
CA PRO A 130 29.16 15.44 2.29
C PRO A 130 30.22 16.26 1.55
N PHE A 131 30.06 16.49 0.24
CA PHE A 131 30.97 17.28 -0.58
C PHE A 131 30.44 18.68 -0.87
N ARG A 132 29.27 19.05 -0.33
CA ARG A 132 28.70 20.39 -0.51
C ARG A 132 29.51 21.41 0.29
N ARG A 133 30.48 22.05 -0.36
CA ARG A 133 31.25 23.17 0.24
C ARG A 133 30.27 24.29 0.66
N PRO A 134 30.43 24.89 1.85
CA PRO A 134 29.63 26.03 2.24
C PRO A 134 29.85 27.17 1.23
N ALA A 135 28.77 27.85 0.84
CA ALA A 135 28.84 28.98 -0.07
C ALA A 135 29.74 30.09 0.54
N PRO A 136 30.62 30.71 -0.27
CA PRO A 136 31.43 31.82 0.21
C PRO A 136 30.52 32.99 0.63
N LYS A 137 30.81 33.58 1.79
CA LYS A 137 30.15 34.77 2.31
C LYS A 137 30.53 36.01 1.53
#